data_AF-A0A1Q7F4C4-F1
#
_entry.id   AF-A0A1Q7F4C4-F1
#
_cell.length_a   1.000
_cell.length_b   1.000
_cell.length_c   1.000
_cell.angle_alpha   90.00
_cell.angle_beta   90.00
_cell.angle_gamma   90.00
#
_symmetry.space_group_name_H-M   'P 1'
#
loop_
_entity.id
_entity.type
_entity.pdbx_description
1 polymer ?
#
loop_
_entity_poly.entity_id
_entity_poly.type
_entity_poly.pdbx_seq_one_letter_code
_entity_poly.pdbx_strand_id
1 'polypeptide(L)'
;MAKKDDRPVDAGLAALRGKSEQEAIEFWKHRFGMIAAIPVDTARVGALTPQLRELVRIDDREERKRLTAARMKAMLTLPPDVQDRILKTRQAAYNVDRGVLEEDQKLVDELVPTIPGAQSLQDRMRAQ
;
A
#
# COMPACT_ATOMS: atom_id res chain seq x y z
N MET A 1 27.30 7.14 -14.03
CA MET A 1 26.84 7.31 -12.63
C MET A 1 25.36 7.66 -12.69
N ALA A 2 24.48 6.70 -12.38
CA ALA A 2 23.05 6.97 -12.32
C ALA A 2 22.80 7.89 -11.12
N LYS A 3 22.20 9.06 -11.37
CA LYS A 3 21.74 9.96 -10.30
C LYS A 3 20.83 9.13 -9.39
N LYS A 4 21.20 9.02 -8.11
CA LYS A 4 20.26 8.62 -7.06
C LYS A 4 19.16 9.67 -7.09
N ASP A 5 18.06 9.32 -7.74
CA ASP A 5 16.86 10.13 -7.78
C ASP A 5 16.28 10.02 -6.38
N ASP A 6 16.62 10.97 -5.49
CA ASP A 6 16.08 11.06 -4.12
C ASP A 6 14.61 11.50 -4.21
N ARG A 7 13.76 10.62 -4.75
CA ARG A 7 12.33 10.89 -4.79
C ARG A 7 11.81 10.69 -3.38
N PRO A 8 10.83 11.48 -2.92
CA PRO A 8 10.23 11.28 -1.60
C PRO A 8 9.53 9.90 -1.43
N VAL A 9 9.45 9.11 -2.52
CA VAL A 9 9.01 7.71 -2.59
C VAL A 9 10.06 6.72 -2.05
N ASP A 10 11.32 7.12 -1.93
CA ASP A 10 12.45 6.24 -1.57
C ASP A 10 12.69 6.09 -0.06
N ALA A 11 11.99 6.86 0.79
CA ALA A 11 11.88 6.52 2.20
C ALA A 11 11.06 5.22 2.34
N GLY A 12 11.75 4.09 2.35
CA GLY A 12 11.13 2.76 2.43
C GLY A 12 10.42 2.50 3.77
N LEU A 13 9.69 1.40 3.82
CA LEU A 13 9.06 0.89 5.04
C LEU A 13 10.05 0.64 6.18
N ALA A 14 11.34 0.48 5.88
CA ALA A 14 12.41 0.44 6.88
C ALA A 14 12.39 1.65 7.84
N ALA A 15 11.96 2.83 7.39
CA ALA A 15 11.84 4.03 8.23
C ALA A 15 10.70 3.95 9.26
N LEU A 16 9.80 2.97 9.14
CA LEU A 16 8.66 2.77 10.04
C LEU A 16 8.94 1.82 11.19
N ARG A 17 10.13 1.20 11.23
CA ARG A 17 10.50 0.29 12.31
C ARG A 17 10.55 1.06 13.63
N GLY A 18 9.82 0.56 14.64
CA GLY A 18 9.72 1.21 15.95
C GLY A 18 8.88 2.48 15.97
N LYS A 19 8.26 2.86 14.85
CA LYS A 19 7.28 3.95 14.79
C LYS A 19 5.92 3.50 15.30
N SER A 20 5.17 4.44 15.85
CA SER A 20 3.79 4.21 16.29
C SER A 20 2.88 3.80 15.12
N GLU A 21 1.72 3.22 15.45
CA GLU A 21 0.70 2.92 14.44
C GLU A 21 0.27 4.20 13.69
N GLN A 22 0.07 5.31 14.42
CA GLN A 22 -0.36 6.57 13.82
C GLN A 22 0.68 7.12 12.83
N GLU A 23 1.97 7.05 13.17
CA GLU A 23 3.03 7.44 12.24
C GLU A 23 3.05 6.57 10.97
N ALA A 24 2.81 5.26 11.10
CA ALA A 24 2.70 4.36 9.96
C ALA A 24 1.47 4.67 9.09
N ILE A 25 0.33 5.03 9.70
CA ILE A 25 -0.87 5.45 8.99
C ILE A 25 -0.61 6.74 8.20
N GLU A 26 0.00 7.76 8.82
CA GLU A 26 0.29 9.03 8.14
C GLU A 26 1.31 8.88 7.03
N PHE A 27 2.32 8.01 7.22
CA PHE A 27 3.22 7.63 6.13
C PHE A 27 2.46 7.07 4.93
N TRP A 28 1.55 6.12 5.15
CA TRP A 28 0.78 5.52 4.06
C TRP A 28 -0.18 6.51 3.41
N LYS A 29 -0.82 7.40 4.18
CA LYS A 29 -1.68 8.46 3.63
C LYS A 29 -0.89 9.39 2.72
N HIS A 30 0.28 9.83 3.16
CA HIS A 30 1.17 10.66 2.35
C HIS A 30 1.62 9.91 1.08
N ARG A 31 2.08 8.65 1.23
CA ARG A 31 2.52 7.80 0.12
C ARG A 31 1.41 7.59 -0.91
N PHE A 32 0.19 7.28 -0.48
CA PHE A 32 -0.95 7.12 -1.38
C PHE A 32 -1.35 8.41 -2.07
N GLY A 33 -1.33 9.56 -1.36
CA GLY A 33 -1.55 10.86 -1.97
C GLY A 33 -0.55 11.15 -3.10
N MET A 34 0.75 10.90 -2.85
CA MET A 34 1.79 11.04 -3.87
C MET A 34 1.56 10.11 -5.07
N ILE A 35 1.27 8.83 -4.83
CA ILE A 35 1.03 7.85 -5.92
C ILE A 35 -0.20 8.27 -6.73
N ALA A 36 -1.30 8.65 -6.08
CA ALA A 36 -2.53 9.04 -6.77
C ALA A 36 -2.38 10.34 -7.59
N ALA A 37 -1.42 11.21 -7.24
CA ALA A 37 -1.11 12.43 -7.97
C ALA A 37 -0.31 12.18 -9.26
N ILE A 38 0.32 11.01 -9.43
CA ILE A 38 1.05 10.67 -10.66
C ILE A 38 0.03 10.52 -11.80
N PRO A 39 0.19 11.27 -12.92
CA PRO A 39 -0.81 11.31 -13.98
C PRO A 39 -0.85 10.03 -14.82
N VAL A 40 0.29 9.33 -14.96
CA VAL A 40 0.42 8.16 -15.83
C VAL A 40 0.21 6.86 -15.04
N ASP A 41 -0.72 6.02 -15.49
CA ASP A 41 -1.12 4.76 -14.85
C ASP A 41 0.06 3.79 -14.66
N THR A 42 0.89 3.61 -15.69
CA THR A 42 2.07 2.73 -15.61
C THR A 42 3.09 3.24 -14.60
N ALA A 43 3.26 4.56 -14.47
CA ALA A 43 4.11 5.16 -13.47
C ALA A 43 3.53 5.01 -12.05
N ARG A 44 2.20 5.07 -11.88
CA ARG A 44 1.54 4.73 -10.59
C ARG A 44 1.80 3.30 -10.19
N VAL A 45 1.65 2.36 -11.11
CA VAL A 45 1.94 0.93 -10.86
C VAL A 45 3.41 0.74 -10.49
N GLY A 46 4.31 1.40 -11.22
CA GLY A 46 5.75 1.40 -10.92
C GLY A 46 6.11 2.01 -9.56
N ALA A 47 5.29 2.93 -9.03
CA ALA A 47 5.49 3.52 -7.71
C ALA A 47 4.87 2.66 -6.58
N LEU A 48 3.71 2.03 -6.81
CA LEU A 48 3.03 1.20 -5.80
C LEU A 48 3.71 -0.16 -5.61
N THR A 49 4.06 -0.84 -6.71
CA THR A 49 4.54 -2.23 -6.67
C THR A 49 5.78 -2.42 -5.78
N PRO A 50 6.80 -1.55 -5.81
CA PRO A 50 7.96 -1.66 -4.92
C PRO A 50 7.60 -1.57 -3.43
N GLN A 51 6.60 -0.76 -3.07
CA GLN A 51 6.16 -0.60 -1.67
C GLN A 51 5.47 -1.87 -1.17
N LEU A 52 4.64 -2.51 -2.01
CA LEU A 52 4.02 -3.80 -1.69
C LEU A 52 5.07 -4.90 -1.57
N ARG A 53 6.06 -4.89 -2.47
CA ARG A 53 7.16 -5.86 -2.45
C ARG A 53 8.03 -5.71 -1.21
N GLU A 54 8.34 -4.48 -0.80
CA GLU A 54 9.06 -4.22 0.44
C GLU A 54 8.28 -4.75 1.65
N LEU A 55 6.97 -4.51 1.70
CA LEU A 55 6.11 -4.97 2.80
C LEU A 55 6.11 -6.50 2.90
N VAL A 56 5.93 -7.18 1.78
CA VAL A 56 5.91 -8.66 1.72
C VAL A 56 7.23 -9.29 2.14
N ARG A 57 8.36 -8.60 1.91
CA ARG A 57 9.72 -9.05 2.25
C ARG A 57 10.11 -8.81 3.71
N ILE A 58 9.24 -8.21 4.53
CA ILE A 58 9.52 -8.09 5.96
C ILE A 58 9.38 -9.47 6.61
N ASP A 59 10.50 -10.01 7.09
CA ASP A 59 10.56 -11.34 7.72
C ASP A 59 9.80 -11.39 9.05
N ASP A 60 9.77 -10.28 9.78
CA ASP A 60 8.98 -10.14 11.00
C ASP A 60 7.48 -10.08 10.65
N ARG A 61 6.78 -11.20 10.83
CA ARG A 61 5.37 -11.33 10.50
C ARG A 61 4.49 -10.35 11.27
N GLU A 62 4.79 -10.07 12.54
CA GLU A 62 3.96 -9.18 13.36
C GLU A 62 4.17 -7.72 12.95
N GLU A 63 5.41 -7.34 12.62
CA GLU A 63 5.69 -6.03 12.03
C GLU A 63 5.03 -5.88 10.65
N ARG A 64 5.10 -6.92 9.81
CA ARG A 64 4.43 -6.95 8.51
C ARG A 64 2.92 -6.77 8.65
N LYS A 65 2.29 -7.46 9.62
CA LYS A 65 0.86 -7.29 9.95
C LYS A 65 0.55 -5.87 10.37
N ARG A 66 1.32 -5.31 11.30
CA ARG A 66 1.14 -3.94 11.80
C ARG A 66 1.18 -2.92 10.66
N LEU A 67 2.19 -3.02 9.79
CA LEU A 67 2.34 -2.11 8.66
C LEU A 67 1.25 -2.30 7.59
N THR A 68 0.79 -3.54 7.39
CA THR A 68 -0.33 -3.84 6.48
C THR A 68 -1.65 -3.29 7.03
N ALA A 69 -1.89 -3.44 8.33
CA ALA A 69 -3.05 -2.85 9.01
C ALA A 69 -3.02 -1.33 8.94
N ALA A 70 -1.87 -0.71 9.19
CA ALA A 70 -1.69 0.73 9.04
C ALA A 70 -1.99 1.21 7.61
N ARG A 71 -1.56 0.46 6.59
CA ARG A 71 -1.89 0.74 5.18
C ARG A 71 -3.39 0.67 4.91
N MET A 72 -4.07 -0.34 5.43
CA MET A 72 -5.52 -0.50 5.27
C MET A 72 -6.29 0.63 5.97
N LYS A 73 -5.90 0.97 7.20
CA LYS A 73 -6.45 2.11 7.95
C LYS A 73 -6.22 3.43 7.22
N ALA A 74 -5.01 3.65 6.70
CA ALA A 74 -4.71 4.81 5.86
C ALA A 74 -5.66 4.90 4.67
N MET A 75 -5.84 3.80 3.93
CA MET A 75 -6.73 3.74 2.76
C MET A 75 -8.16 4.15 3.10
N LEU A 76 -8.71 3.69 4.23
CA LEU A 76 -10.06 4.04 4.68
C LEU A 76 -10.27 5.54 4.95
N THR A 77 -9.20 6.26 5.29
CA THR A 77 -9.26 7.68 5.63
C THR A 77 -9.02 8.62 4.45
N LEU A 78 -8.69 8.09 3.27
CA LEU A 78 -8.41 8.91 2.08
C LEU A 78 -9.71 9.40 1.41
N PRO A 79 -9.66 10.50 0.65
CA PRO A 79 -10.76 10.90 -0.23
C PRO A 79 -11.16 9.77 -1.22
N PRO A 80 -12.45 9.62 -1.58
CA PRO A 80 -12.91 8.51 -2.43
C PRO A 80 -12.22 8.42 -3.80
N ASP A 81 -11.89 9.56 -4.42
CA ASP A 81 -11.21 9.63 -5.71
C ASP A 81 -9.76 9.12 -5.61
N VAL A 82 -9.07 9.44 -4.50
CA VAL A 82 -7.73 8.90 -4.20
C VAL A 82 -7.82 7.40 -3.96
N GLN A 83 -8.82 6.95 -3.19
CA GLN A 83 -9.05 5.52 -2.98
C GLN A 83 -9.25 4.78 -4.31
N ASP A 84 -10.10 5.27 -5.20
CA ASP A 84 -10.36 4.61 -6.49
C ASP A 84 -9.10 4.53 -7.36
N ARG A 85 -8.29 5.59 -7.40
CA ARG A 85 -7.01 5.59 -8.13
C ARG A 85 -6.06 4.54 -7.57
N ILE A 86 -5.96 4.42 -6.24
CA ILE A 86 -5.08 3.43 -5.60
C ILE A 86 -5.60 2.01 -5.80
N LEU A 87 -6.91 1.76 -5.69
CA LEU A 87 -7.50 0.43 -5.95
C LEU A 87 -7.23 -0.02 -7.39
N LYS A 88 -7.48 0.85 -8.38
CA LYS A 88 -7.17 0.58 -9.79
C LYS A 88 -5.68 0.31 -10.01
N THR A 89 -4.82 1.10 -9.36
CA THR A 89 -3.37 0.91 -9.44
C THR A 89 -2.95 -0.43 -8.83
N ARG A 90 -3.53 -0.83 -7.69
CA ARG A 90 -3.28 -2.14 -7.06
C ARG A 90 -3.73 -3.28 -7.97
N GLN A 91 -4.89 -3.16 -8.61
CA GLN A 91 -5.37 -4.14 -9.57
C GLN A 91 -4.43 -4.28 -10.76
N ALA A 92 -3.94 -3.16 -11.32
CA ALA A 92 -2.97 -3.19 -12.41
C ALA A 92 -1.62 -3.76 -11.97
N ALA A 93 -1.19 -3.53 -10.72
CA ALA A 93 0.03 -4.12 -10.16
C ALA A 93 -0.01 -5.65 -10.07
N TYR A 94 -1.20 -6.26 -9.97
CA TYR A 94 -1.37 -7.72 -10.02
C TYR A 94 -0.83 -8.33 -11.32
N ASN A 95 -0.93 -7.61 -12.43
CA ASN A 95 -0.40 -8.07 -13.72
C ASN A 95 1.12 -7.90 -13.85
N VAL A 96 1.75 -7.10 -12.97
CA VAL A 96 3.20 -6.84 -12.99
C VAL A 96 3.95 -7.79 -12.06
N ASP A 97 3.42 -8.03 -10.85
CA ASP A 97 4.08 -8.85 -9.83
C ASP A 97 3.05 -9.65 -9.03
N ARG A 98 2.43 -10.63 -9.70
CA ARG A 98 1.34 -11.45 -9.14
C ARG A 98 1.69 -12.06 -7.78
N GLY A 99 2.89 -12.63 -7.65
CA GLY A 99 3.30 -13.30 -6.41
C GLY A 99 3.35 -12.37 -5.20
N VAL A 100 3.80 -11.13 -5.39
CA VAL A 100 3.77 -10.10 -4.32
C VAL A 100 2.33 -9.75 -3.95
N LEU A 101 1.44 -9.58 -4.94
CA LEU A 101 0.06 -9.19 -4.67
C LEU A 101 -0.75 -10.30 -4.01
N GLU A 102 -0.50 -11.57 -4.35
CA GLU A 102 -1.14 -12.71 -3.70
C GLU A 102 -0.69 -12.87 -2.24
N GLU A 103 0.61 -12.73 -1.97
CA GLU A 103 1.12 -12.79 -0.59
C GLU A 103 0.63 -11.60 0.25
N ASP A 104 0.56 -10.41 -0.34
CA ASP A 104 -0.07 -9.25 0.27
C ASP A 104 -1.56 -9.50 0.57
N GLN A 105 -2.30 -10.08 -0.38
CA GLN A 105 -3.72 -10.34 -0.24
C GLN A 105 -4.03 -11.30 0.90
N LYS A 106 -3.23 -12.35 1.12
CA LYS A 106 -3.42 -13.28 2.26
C LYS A 106 -3.42 -12.54 3.59
N LEU A 107 -2.51 -11.57 3.76
CA LEU A 107 -2.41 -10.81 4.99
C LEU A 107 -3.55 -9.79 5.13
N VAL A 108 -3.96 -9.19 4.01
CA VAL A 108 -5.15 -8.34 3.97
C VAL A 108 -6.39 -9.14 4.39
N ASP A 109 -6.60 -10.33 3.83
CA ASP A 109 -7.74 -11.19 4.16
C ASP A 109 -7.75 -11.58 5.66
N GLU A 110 -6.57 -11.84 6.25
CA GLU A 110 -6.43 -12.08 7.70
C GLU A 110 -6.85 -10.86 8.54
N LEU A 111 -6.56 -9.63 8.06
CA LEU A 111 -6.77 -8.39 8.80
C LEU A 111 -8.16 -7.76 8.60
N VAL A 112 -8.83 -8.03 7.49
CA VAL A 112 -10.16 -7.45 7.17
C VAL A 112 -11.17 -7.59 8.32
N PRO A 113 -11.33 -8.76 8.99
CA PRO A 113 -12.28 -8.91 10.10
C PRO A 113 -11.96 -8.03 11.32
N THR A 114 -10.71 -7.56 11.43
CA THR A 114 -10.22 -6.81 12.60
C THR A 114 -10.22 -5.29 12.41
N ILE A 115 -10.44 -4.81 11.18
CA ILE A 115 -10.37 -3.39 10.84
C ILE A 115 -11.77 -2.91 10.43
N PRO A 116 -12.45 -2.09 11.27
CA PRO A 116 -13.76 -1.55 10.95
C PRO A 116 -13.78 -0.86 9.59
N GLY A 117 -14.75 -1.21 8.73
CA GLY A 117 -14.91 -0.64 7.39
C GLY A 117 -14.05 -1.28 6.29
N ALA A 118 -13.04 -2.09 6.62
CA ALA A 118 -12.15 -2.72 5.64
C ALA A 118 -12.88 -3.67 4.67
N GLN A 119 -13.96 -4.32 5.12
CA GLN A 119 -14.77 -5.17 4.25
C GLN A 119 -15.31 -4.41 3.03
N SER A 120 -15.76 -3.17 3.23
CA SER A 120 -16.30 -2.36 2.11
C SER A 120 -15.26 -2.03 1.04
N LEU A 121 -13.98 -1.86 1.45
CA LEU A 121 -12.87 -1.70 0.50
C LEU A 121 -12.59 -3.00 -0.27
N GLN A 122 -12.68 -4.16 0.38
CA GLN A 122 -12.53 -5.44 -0.31
C GLN A 122 -13.63 -5.67 -1.35
N ASP A 123 -14.87 -5.36 -0.99
CA ASP A 123 -16.01 -5.53 -1.90
C ASP A 123 -15.86 -4.63 -3.14
N ARG A 124 -15.42 -3.38 -2.96
CA ARG A 124 -15.09 -2.44 -4.05
C ARG A 124 -13.93 -2.90 -4.92
N MET A 125 -12.94 -3.57 -4.36
CA MET A 125 -11.82 -4.11 -5.13
C MET A 125 -12.24 -5.31 -5.97
N ARG A 126 -13.14 -6.17 -5.45
CA ARG A 126 -13.66 -7.34 -6.16
C ARG A 126 -14.66 -7.00 -7.27
N ALA A 127 -15.29 -5.83 -7.19
CA ALA A 127 -16.24 -5.36 -8.18
C ALA A 127 -15.60 -4.68 -9.40
N GLN A 128 -14.28 -4.49 -9.41
CA GLN A 128 -13.50 -3.90 -10.51
C GLN A 128 -12.88 -4.98 -11.40
#